data_AF-A0A410RPJ0-F1
#
_entry.id   AF-A0A410RPJ0-F1
#
_cell.length_a   1.000
_cell.length_b   1.000
_cell.length_c   1.000
_cell.angle_alpha   90.00
_cell.angle_beta   90.00
_cell.angle_gamma   90.00
#
_symmetry.space_group_name_H-M   'P 1'
#
loop_
_entity.id
_entity.type
_entity.pdbx_description
1 polymer ?
#
loop_
_entity_poly.entity_id
_entity_poly.type
_entity_poly.pdbx_seq_one_letter_code
_entity_poly.pdbx_strand_id
1 'polypeptide(L)'
;MDMLSPPVGVSAKPSKALHVGLWVVQALLGVTFVGSGIWKALTPLPELAAMIPWAGQVPAAFLYFIVAVDLTGGLGVVLPSLTRVKPGLTVLAALGCALLQASAIVFHFSRGEAANTPFNFFLVALSLFVFWGRRTRAPIRPRHAG
;
A
#
# COMPACT_ATOMS: atom_id res chain seq x y z
N MET A 1 -46.60 -5.34 -28.21
CA MET A 1 -45.81 -4.10 -28.26
C MET A 1 -44.65 -4.29 -27.31
N ASP A 2 -43.57 -4.91 -27.77
CA ASP A 2 -42.44 -5.34 -26.95
C ASP A 2 -41.34 -4.27 -27.06
N MET A 3 -41.25 -3.39 -26.04
CA MET A 3 -40.21 -2.36 -25.98
C MET A 3 -38.97 -2.94 -25.31
N LEU A 4 -37.99 -3.23 -26.17
CA LEU A 4 -36.57 -3.41 -25.92
C LEU A 4 -36.08 -2.69 -24.64
N SER A 5 -35.98 -3.43 -23.55
CA SER A 5 -35.08 -3.06 -22.45
C SER A 5 -33.65 -3.47 -22.87
N PRO A 6 -32.68 -2.55 -23.00
CA PRO A 6 -31.31 -2.94 -23.29
C PRO A 6 -30.77 -3.82 -22.14
N PRO A 7 -29.94 -4.83 -22.44
CA PRO A 7 -29.39 -5.70 -21.41
C PRO A 7 -28.59 -4.87 -20.40
N VAL A 8 -28.99 -4.99 -19.13
CA VAL A 8 -28.30 -4.38 -18.00
C VAL A 8 -26.87 -4.91 -17.93
N GLY A 9 -25.91 -4.02 -18.21
CA GLY A 9 -24.54 -4.07 -17.70
C GLY A 9 -23.67 -5.23 -18.21
N VAL A 10 -23.14 -5.11 -19.43
CA VAL A 10 -21.95 -5.88 -19.81
C VAL A 10 -20.79 -5.41 -18.92
N SER A 11 -20.42 -6.22 -17.92
CA SER A 11 -19.17 -6.06 -17.16
C SER A 11 -18.00 -6.17 -18.13
N ALA A 12 -17.51 -5.04 -18.63
CA ALA A 12 -16.32 -4.99 -19.47
C ALA A 12 -15.13 -5.61 -18.72
N LYS A 13 -14.44 -6.55 -19.36
CA LYS A 13 -13.18 -7.11 -18.81
C LYS A 13 -12.22 -5.95 -18.53
N PRO A 14 -11.55 -5.90 -17.36
CA PRO A 14 -10.54 -4.88 -17.09
C PRO A 14 -9.50 -4.82 -18.21
N SER A 15 -9.14 -3.60 -18.61
CA SER A 15 -8.18 -3.40 -19.69
C SER A 15 -6.80 -3.96 -19.31
N LYS A 16 -6.04 -4.45 -20.30
CA LYS A 16 -4.66 -4.91 -20.10
C LYS A 16 -3.80 -3.82 -19.43
N ALA A 17 -4.02 -2.56 -19.80
CA ALA A 17 -3.34 -1.41 -19.22
C ALA A 17 -3.57 -1.29 -17.70
N LEU A 18 -4.80 -1.48 -17.22
CA LEU A 18 -5.10 -1.44 -15.79
C LEU A 18 -4.39 -2.57 -15.02
N HIS A 19 -4.34 -3.77 -15.59
CA HIS A 19 -3.60 -4.88 -14.99
C HIS A 19 -2.11 -4.59 -14.86
N VAL A 20 -1.50 -4.05 -15.92
CA VAL A 20 -0.08 -3.66 -15.91
C VAL A 20 0.16 -2.55 -14.90
N GLY A 21 -0.65 -1.49 -14.91
CA GLY A 21 -0.56 -0.38 -13.97
C GLY A 21 -0.63 -0.84 -12.51
N LEU A 22 -1.57 -1.73 -12.17
CA LEU A 22 -1.66 -2.29 -10.82
C LEU A 22 -0.43 -3.12 -10.43
N TRP A 23 0.17 -3.85 -11.36
CA TRP A 23 1.42 -4.58 -11.08
C TRP A 23 2.60 -3.64 -10.85
N VAL A 24 2.75 -2.61 -11.70
CA VAL A 24 3.79 -1.60 -11.54
C VAL A 24 3.65 -0.89 -10.18
N VAL A 25 2.43 -0.45 -9.83
CA VAL A 25 2.21 0.23 -8.54
C VAL A 25 2.41 -0.70 -7.35
N GLN A 26 1.96 -1.95 -7.40
CA GLN A 26 2.24 -2.93 -6.34
C GLN A 26 3.75 -3.16 -6.16
N ALA A 27 4.50 -3.30 -7.27
CA ALA A 27 5.95 -3.47 -7.20
C ALA A 27 6.64 -2.24 -6.61
N LEU A 28 6.23 -1.04 -7.03
CA LEU A 28 6.73 0.22 -6.47
C LEU A 28 6.45 0.32 -4.97
N LEU A 29 5.21 0.09 -4.54
CA LEU A 29 4.84 0.09 -3.12
C LEU A 29 5.62 -0.98 -2.34
N GLY A 30 5.76 -2.19 -2.91
CA GLY A 30 6.53 -3.27 -2.31
C GLY A 30 7.98 -2.85 -2.06
N VAL A 31 8.66 -2.31 -3.08
CA VAL A 31 10.03 -1.80 -2.95
C VAL A 31 10.11 -0.66 -1.93
N THR A 32 9.18 0.30 -1.98
CA THR A 32 9.20 1.45 -1.08
C THR A 32 9.02 1.03 0.39
N PHE A 33 7.99 0.25 0.70
CA PHE A 33 7.71 -0.15 2.07
C PHE A 33 8.73 -1.16 2.61
N VAL A 34 9.08 -2.20 1.84
CA VAL A 34 10.11 -3.16 2.27
C VAL A 34 11.46 -2.48 2.40
N GLY A 35 11.85 -1.66 1.42
CA GLY A 35 13.09 -0.91 1.45
C GLY A 35 13.17 0.05 2.64
N SER A 36 12.07 0.77 2.93
CA SER A 36 12.00 1.66 4.09
C SER A 36 12.13 0.90 5.41
N GLY A 37 11.44 -0.24 5.55
CA GLY A 37 11.52 -1.10 6.72
C GLY A 37 12.93 -1.66 6.94
N ILE A 38 13.57 -2.19 5.89
CA ILE A 38 14.94 -2.72 5.96
C ILE A 38 15.93 -1.61 6.34
N TRP A 39 15.85 -0.45 5.68
CA TRP A 39 16.73 0.67 5.97
C TRP A 39 16.62 1.10 7.44
N LYS A 40 15.40 1.34 7.94
CA LYS A 40 15.16 1.70 9.34
C LYS A 40 15.61 0.62 10.32
N ALA A 41 15.51 -0.66 9.96
CA ALA A 41 15.91 -1.77 10.81
C ALA A 41 17.44 -1.90 10.95
N LEU A 42 18.17 -1.60 9.87
CA LEU A 42 19.61 -1.81 9.79
C LEU A 42 20.45 -0.57 10.12
N THR A 43 19.86 0.64 10.06
CA THR A 43 20.55 1.87 10.44
C THR A 43 20.55 2.07 11.96
N PRO A 44 21.71 2.33 12.60
CA PRO A 44 21.76 2.66 14.03
C PRO A 44 20.87 3.85 14.38
N LEU A 45 20.14 3.77 15.49
CA LEU A 45 19.15 4.78 15.87
C LEU A 45 19.70 6.23 15.93
N PRO A 46 20.92 6.49 16.47
CA PRO A 46 21.47 7.86 16.45
C PRO A 46 21.69 8.41 15.04
N GLU A 47 22.18 7.57 14.11
CA GLU A 47 22.38 7.94 12.71
C GLU A 47 21.03 8.16 12.01
N LEU A 48 20.07 7.27 12.26
CA LEU A 48 18.72 7.37 11.71
C LEU A 48 18.03 8.66 12.17
N ALA A 49 18.12 9.00 13.46
CA ALA A 49 17.55 10.21 14.03
C ALA A 49 18.18 11.50 13.47
N ALA A 50 19.44 11.46 13.02
CA ALA A 50 20.06 12.59 12.34
C ALA A 50 19.46 12.83 10.94
N MET A 51 18.96 11.78 10.27
CA MET A 51 18.36 11.86 8.93
C MET A 51 16.85 12.07 8.97
N ILE A 52 16.15 11.40 9.89
CA ILE A 52 14.70 11.47 10.09
C ILE A 52 14.40 11.74 11.57
N PRO A 53 14.38 13.02 12.02
CA PRO A 53 14.34 13.38 13.44
C PRO A 53 13.27 12.71 14.29
N TRP A 54 12.08 12.43 13.71
CA TRP A 54 11.00 11.77 14.43
C TRP A 54 11.40 10.41 15.00
N ALA A 55 12.32 9.68 14.35
CA ALA A 55 12.75 8.34 14.77
C ALA A 55 13.43 8.36 16.15
N GLY A 56 14.14 9.45 16.48
CA GLY A 56 14.77 9.64 17.79
C GLY A 56 13.88 10.33 18.83
N GLN A 57 12.67 10.72 18.45
CA GLN A 57 11.75 11.51 19.28
C GLN A 57 10.49 10.73 19.70
N VAL A 58 10.48 9.43 19.41
CA VAL A 58 9.46 8.47 19.80
C VAL A 58 10.12 7.31 20.53
N PRO A 59 9.38 6.53 21.35
CA PRO A 59 9.92 5.32 21.95
C PRO A 59 10.47 4.36 20.89
N ALA A 60 11.62 3.73 21.14
CA ALA A 60 12.23 2.80 20.20
C ALA A 60 11.27 1.65 19.79
N ALA A 61 10.43 1.18 20.71
CA ALA A 61 9.41 0.19 20.43
C ALA A 61 8.42 0.65 19.34
N PHE A 62 8.08 1.93 19.31
CA PHE A 62 7.21 2.51 18.27
C PHE A 62 7.91 2.51 16.91
N LEU A 63 9.20 2.87 16.84
CA LEU A 63 9.98 2.79 15.60
C LEU A 63 10.00 1.35 15.05
N TYR A 64 10.30 0.36 15.89
CA TYR A 64 10.34 -1.04 15.45
C TYR A 64 8.95 -1.61 15.11
N PHE A 65 7.89 -1.10 15.75
CA PHE A 65 6.53 -1.39 15.31
C PHE A 65 6.30 -0.88 13.87
N ILE A 66 6.69 0.37 13.56
CA ILE A 66 6.59 0.91 12.21
C ILE A 66 7.43 0.10 11.21
N VAL A 67 8.63 -0.36 11.59
CA VAL A 67 9.44 -1.27 10.76
C VAL A 67 8.66 -2.55 10.42
N ALA A 68 8.04 -3.18 11.42
CA ALA A 68 7.23 -4.38 11.19
C ALA A 68 6.03 -4.10 10.27
N VAL A 69 5.34 -2.97 10.45
CA VAL A 69 4.23 -2.57 9.59
C VAL A 69 4.69 -2.30 8.16
N ASP A 70 5.81 -1.62 7.96
CA ASP A 70 6.40 -1.36 6.64
C ASP A 70 6.72 -2.66 5.91
N LEU A 71 7.44 -3.59 6.57
CA LEU A 71 7.82 -4.87 5.97
C LEU A 71 6.59 -5.71 5.63
N THR A 72 5.63 -5.83 6.56
CA THR A 72 4.42 -6.64 6.33
C THR A 72 3.49 -6.02 5.30
N GLY A 73 3.36 -4.69 5.25
CA GLY A 73 2.60 -3.97 4.24
C GLY A 73 3.20 -4.12 2.85
N GLY A 74 4.51 -3.89 2.72
CA GLY A 74 5.23 -4.03 1.45
C GLY A 74 5.27 -5.45 0.91
N LEU A 75 5.47 -6.45 1.76
CA LEU A 75 5.37 -7.86 1.34
C LEU A 75 3.91 -8.24 1.03
N GLY A 76 2.97 -7.80 1.85
CA GLY A 76 1.53 -8.10 1.72
C GLY A 76 0.89 -7.51 0.46
N VAL A 77 1.38 -6.37 -0.04
CA VAL A 77 0.85 -5.77 -1.27
C VAL A 77 1.30 -6.50 -2.54
N VAL A 78 2.34 -7.34 -2.46
CA VAL A 78 2.91 -8.05 -3.62
C VAL A 78 2.70 -9.57 -3.55
N LEU A 79 3.10 -10.22 -2.45
CA LEU A 79 3.22 -11.68 -2.39
C LEU A 79 1.89 -12.43 -2.54
N PRO A 80 0.77 -12.03 -1.91
CA PRO A 80 -0.52 -12.72 -2.08
C PRO A 80 -1.03 -12.67 -3.52
N SER A 81 -0.87 -11.52 -4.19
CA SER A 81 -1.15 -11.34 -5.61
C SER A 81 -0.25 -12.23 -6.50
N LEU A 82 1.06 -12.22 -6.24
CA LEU A 82 2.06 -12.92 -7.05
C LEU A 82 1.92 -14.44 -6.92
N THR A 83 1.78 -14.92 -5.69
CA THR A 83 1.61 -16.33 -5.39
C THR A 83 0.19 -16.81 -5.62
N ARG A 84 -0.79 -15.91 -5.76
CA ARG A 84 -2.22 -16.23 -5.82
C ARG A 84 -2.74 -17.02 -4.60
N VAL A 85 -2.03 -16.96 -3.48
CA VAL A 85 -2.47 -17.54 -2.18
C VAL A 85 -3.15 -16.44 -1.40
N LYS A 86 -4.45 -16.61 -1.11
CA LYS A 86 -5.32 -15.60 -0.47
C LYS A 86 -5.10 -14.16 -1.03
N PRO A 87 -5.32 -13.89 -2.33
CA PRO A 87 -5.09 -12.57 -2.94
C PRO A 87 -5.83 -11.40 -2.27
N GLY A 88 -6.90 -11.67 -1.50
CA GLY A 88 -7.57 -10.67 -0.68
C GLY A 88 -6.65 -10.00 0.35
N LEU A 89 -5.57 -10.67 0.78
CA LEU A 89 -4.56 -10.06 1.67
C LEU A 89 -3.84 -8.88 1.01
N THR A 90 -3.69 -8.85 -0.32
CA THR A 90 -3.14 -7.68 -1.00
C THR A 90 -4.04 -6.47 -0.90
N VAL A 91 -5.36 -6.67 -0.94
CA VAL A 91 -6.33 -5.58 -0.75
C VAL A 91 -6.22 -5.03 0.66
N LEU A 92 -6.16 -5.91 1.67
CA LEU A 92 -6.00 -5.49 3.07
C LEU A 92 -4.65 -4.80 3.32
N ALA A 93 -3.56 -5.31 2.75
CA ALA A 93 -2.24 -4.70 2.86
C ALA A 93 -2.22 -3.30 2.21
N ALA A 94 -2.81 -3.13 1.03
CA ALA A 94 -2.92 -1.83 0.37
C ALA A 94 -3.72 -0.83 1.23
N LEU A 95 -4.81 -1.27 1.86
CA LEU A 95 -5.56 -0.43 2.80
C LEU A 95 -4.72 -0.07 4.03
N GLY A 96 -4.01 -1.04 4.61
CA GLY A 96 -3.11 -0.82 5.74
C GLY A 96 -1.99 0.18 5.42
N CYS A 97 -1.35 0.06 4.26
CA CYS A 97 -0.37 1.03 3.77
C CYS A 97 -0.98 2.45 3.66
N ALA A 98 -2.19 2.57 3.11
CA ALA A 98 -2.87 3.86 3.03
C ALA A 98 -3.15 4.46 4.43
N LEU A 99 -3.62 3.63 5.38
CA LEU A 99 -3.89 4.06 6.76
C LEU A 99 -2.62 4.44 7.51
N LEU A 100 -1.51 3.71 7.31
CA LEU A 100 -0.21 4.05 7.87
C LEU A 100 0.24 5.42 7.37
N GLN A 101 0.18 5.66 6.07
CA GLN A 101 0.62 6.94 5.49
C GLN A 101 -0.30 8.10 5.87
N ALA A 102 -1.61 7.87 5.97
CA ALA A 102 -2.56 8.86 6.51
C ALA A 102 -2.24 9.19 7.98
N SER A 103 -1.93 8.19 8.80
CA SER A 103 -1.52 8.39 10.20
C SER A 103 -0.21 9.18 10.29
N ALA A 104 0.75 8.90 9.40
CA ALA A 104 2.00 9.64 9.32
C ALA A 104 1.80 11.11 8.91
N ILE A 105 0.85 11.41 8.01
CA ILE A 105 0.48 12.79 7.66
C ILE A 105 -0.04 13.53 8.90
N VAL A 106 -0.98 12.92 9.64
CA VAL A 106 -1.52 13.50 10.87
C VAL A 106 -0.41 13.71 11.91
N PHE A 107 0.48 12.73 12.06
CA PHE A 107 1.64 12.81 12.95
C PHE A 107 2.54 14.00 12.61
N HIS A 108 2.96 14.16 11.35
CA HIS A 108 3.80 15.28 10.94
C HIS A 108 3.08 16.64 11.05
N PHE A 109 1.79 16.71 10.74
CA PHE A 109 1.00 17.92 10.91
C PHE A 109 0.93 18.34 12.38
N SER A 110 0.73 17.40 13.31
CA SER A 110 0.70 17.67 14.75
C SER A 110 2.00 18.25 15.30
N ARG A 111 3.10 18.14 14.54
CA ARG A 111 4.45 18.59 14.89
C ARG A 111 4.88 19.84 14.11
N GLY A 112 4.00 20.42 13.29
CA GLY A 112 4.36 21.54 12.41
C GLY A 112 5.25 21.15 11.23
N GLU A 113 5.36 19.87 10.90
CA GLU A 113 6.25 19.31 9.87
C GLU A 113 5.52 19.05 8.55
N ALA A 114 4.53 19.87 8.21
CA ALA A 114 3.67 19.64 7.03
C ALA A 114 4.46 19.53 5.72
N ALA A 115 5.59 20.24 5.61
CA ALA A 115 6.50 20.18 4.46
C ALA A 115 7.07 18.76 4.19
N ASN A 116 7.08 17.87 5.18
CA ASN A 116 7.61 16.50 5.07
C ASN A 116 6.59 15.49 4.53
N THR A 117 5.33 15.89 4.35
CA THR A 117 4.22 14.98 3.99
C THR A 117 3.94 14.74 2.49
N PRO A 118 4.48 15.47 1.49
CA PRO A 118 4.11 15.24 0.08
C PRO A 118 4.28 13.79 -0.38
N PHE A 119 5.36 13.12 0.02
CA PHE A 119 5.58 11.72 -0.33
C PHE A 119 4.55 10.79 0.33
N ASN A 120 4.08 11.10 1.54
CA ASN A 120 3.02 10.34 2.19
C ASN A 120 1.70 10.42 1.41
N PHE A 121 1.31 11.62 0.96
CA PHE A 121 0.10 11.79 0.13
C PHE A 121 0.19 10.98 -1.17
N PHE A 122 1.36 10.99 -1.81
CA PHE A 122 1.60 10.18 -3.00
C PHE A 122 1.42 8.68 -2.71
N LEU A 123 2.00 8.18 -1.62
CA LEU A 123 1.86 6.77 -1.22
C LEU A 123 0.42 6.40 -0.82
N VAL A 124 -0.34 7.31 -0.20
CA VAL A 124 -1.79 7.11 0.03
C VAL A 124 -2.51 6.91 -1.30
N ALA A 125 -2.28 7.79 -2.28
CA ALA A 125 -2.94 7.70 -3.58
C ALA A 125 -2.64 6.38 -4.30
N LEU A 126 -1.36 5.97 -4.34
CA LEU A 126 -0.95 4.69 -4.92
C LEU A 126 -1.55 3.48 -4.19
N SER A 127 -1.57 3.52 -2.87
CA SER A 127 -2.13 2.45 -2.04
C SER A 127 -3.63 2.31 -2.25
N LEU A 128 -4.36 3.43 -2.30
CA LEU A 128 -5.79 3.44 -2.61
C LEU A 128 -6.10 3.00 -4.05
N PHE A 129 -5.22 3.33 -5.01
CA PHE A 129 -5.32 2.82 -6.37
C PHE A 129 -5.22 1.29 -6.42
N VAL A 130 -4.25 0.69 -5.71
CA VAL A 130 -4.13 -0.77 -5.61
C VAL A 130 -5.32 -1.38 -4.88
N PHE A 131 -5.74 -0.79 -3.75
CA PHE A 131 -6.91 -1.24 -3.00
C PHE A 131 -8.15 -1.30 -3.88
N TRP A 132 -8.51 -0.20 -4.53
CA TRP A 132 -9.68 -0.12 -5.41
C TRP A 132 -9.56 -1.08 -6.60
N GLY A 133 -8.39 -1.06 -7.26
CA GLY A 133 -8.13 -1.84 -8.46
C GLY A 133 -8.19 -3.33 -8.22
N ARG A 134 -7.50 -3.84 -7.20
CA ARG A 134 -7.49 -5.27 -6.85
C ARG A 134 -8.77 -5.73 -6.14
N ARG A 135 -9.50 -4.85 -5.46
CA ARG A 135 -10.78 -5.20 -4.82
C ARG A 135 -11.92 -5.36 -5.82
N THR A 136 -12.05 -4.43 -6.76
CA THR A 136 -13.30 -4.31 -7.56
C THR A 136 -13.11 -4.35 -9.07
N ARG A 137 -11.98 -3.87 -9.60
CA ARG A 137 -11.82 -3.66 -11.05
C ARG A 137 -11.07 -4.79 -11.75
N ALA A 138 -10.01 -5.28 -11.13
CA ALA A 138 -9.11 -6.30 -11.64
C ALA A 138 -8.67 -7.27 -10.52
N PRO A 139 -9.63 -7.98 -9.88
CA PRO A 139 -9.33 -8.94 -8.83
C PRO A 139 -8.50 -10.12 -9.35
N ILE A 140 -7.61 -10.63 -8.50
CA ILE A 140 -6.79 -11.81 -8.80
C ILE A 140 -7.50 -13.04 -8.25
N ARG A 141 -7.75 -14.03 -9.11
CA ARG A 141 -8.35 -15.30 -8.70
C ARG A 141 -7.36 -16.13 -7.88
N PRO A 142 -7.77 -16.72 -6.75
CA PRO A 142 -6.93 -17.63 -5.97
C PRO A 142 -6.51 -18.85 -6.80
N ARG A 143 -5.30 -19.39 -6.55
CA ARG A 143 -4.80 -20.60 -7.24
C ARG A 143 -5.65 -21.85 -6.97
N HIS A 144 -6.23 -21.95 -5.76
CA HIS A 144 -6.93 -23.15 -5.27
C HIS A 144 -8.43 -22.93 -5.07
N ALA A 145 -9.02 -21.90 -5.69
CA ALA A 145 -10.47 -21.76 -5.73
C ALA A 145 -11.01 -22.65 -6.85
N GLY A 146 -11.30 -23.91 -6.51
CA GLY A 146 -12.20 -24.80 -7.26
C GLY A 146 -13.64 -24.47 -6.93
#